data_AF-A0A7Y9BJU2-F1
#
_entry.id   AF-A0A7Y9BJU2-F1
#
_cell.length_a   1.000
_cell.length_b   1.000
_cell.length_c   1.000
_cell.angle_alpha   90.00
_cell.angle_beta   90.00
_cell.angle_gamma   90.00
#
_symmetry.space_group_name_H-M   'P 1'
#
loop_
_entity.id
_entity.type
_entity.pdbx_description
1 polymer ?
#
loop_
_entity_poly.entity_id
_entity_poly.type
_entity_poly.pdbx_seq_one_letter_code
_entity_poly.pdbx_strand_id
1 'polypeptide(L)'
;MTCASIKRLADFRSLIPFGHTGSASGESVKTNLRHRTKLITLGFIALLSTVSAGPAAAQPLPGPSVAPIADSRPAIASLSLKERKGLQAEINQVLAETKGGKQISANEVSWQNGAVVLVLPLPGQDTAPAYSKATAGSNEAQGAAVEAQDAAVDWKGCPAGRADNRWYCFYEHPYWGGRRLQWNHSHCAENISLHDYNFAYMTSSWVNTTYNVRVETYTDMGNPMWTEEPQYMSADVPGHFNDEATHFSACRT
;
A
#
# COMPACT_ATOMS: atom_id res chain seq x y z
N MET A 1 -19.61 16.69 39.47
CA MET A 1 -19.35 15.52 40.35
C MET A 1 -20.57 14.63 40.34
N THR A 2 -20.55 13.56 39.56
CA THR A 2 -21.30 12.30 39.82
C THR A 2 -20.74 11.24 38.88
N CYS A 3 -19.90 10.38 39.47
CA CYS A 3 -19.34 9.18 38.87
C CYS A 3 -20.43 8.11 38.80
N ALA A 4 -20.71 7.56 37.61
CA ALA A 4 -21.49 6.33 37.48
C ALA A 4 -20.57 5.18 37.08
N SER A 5 -20.48 4.24 38.02
CA SER A 5 -19.71 3.01 38.05
C SER A 5 -20.36 1.94 37.16
N ILE A 6 -19.58 1.26 36.32
CA ILE A 6 -20.02 0.03 35.62
C ILE A 6 -19.14 -1.13 36.11
N LYS A 7 -19.78 -2.05 36.83
CA LYS A 7 -19.23 -3.32 37.31
C LYS A 7 -19.60 -4.46 36.36
N ARG A 8 -18.56 -5.18 35.92
CA ARG A 8 -18.38 -6.63 35.65
C ARG A 8 -19.58 -7.53 35.30
N LEU A 9 -19.37 -8.38 34.29
CA LEU A 9 -19.60 -9.85 34.23
C LEU A 9 -18.78 -10.33 32.99
N ALA A 10 -17.65 -11.03 33.11
CA ALA A 10 -17.40 -12.42 33.50
C ALA A 10 -17.98 -13.49 32.54
N ASP A 11 -17.08 -14.40 32.16
CA ASP A 11 -17.25 -15.75 31.62
C ASP A 11 -17.73 -15.97 30.18
N PHE A 12 -16.78 -16.35 29.32
CA PHE A 12 -17.01 -17.30 28.23
C PHE A 12 -15.87 -18.34 28.20
N ARG A 13 -16.10 -19.47 28.87
CA ARG A 13 -15.38 -20.74 28.66
C ARG A 13 -16.28 -21.66 27.83
N SER A 14 -15.83 -22.08 26.65
CA SER A 14 -16.30 -23.29 25.96
C SER A 14 -15.23 -23.66 24.91
N LEU A 15 -14.31 -24.57 25.22
CA LEU A 15 -14.36 -26.00 24.89
C LEU A 15 -14.59 -26.28 23.39
N ILE A 16 -13.49 -26.38 22.63
CA ILE A 16 -13.47 -27.01 21.29
C ILE A 16 -12.64 -28.30 21.41
N PRO A 17 -13.15 -29.45 20.93
CA PRO A 17 -12.44 -30.72 20.99
C PRO A 17 -11.35 -30.82 19.91
N PHE A 18 -10.21 -31.40 20.32
CA PHE A 18 -9.15 -31.88 19.45
C PHE A 18 -9.64 -33.09 18.62
N GLY A 19 -9.64 -32.94 17.30
CA GLY A 19 -9.75 -34.06 16.34
C GLY A 19 -8.41 -34.27 15.64
N HIS A 20 -7.66 -35.28 16.06
CA HIS A 20 -6.60 -35.91 15.28
C HIS A 20 -7.23 -36.93 14.33
N THR A 21 -6.80 -36.94 13.06
CA THR A 21 -6.55 -38.14 12.21
C THR A 21 -6.43 -37.70 10.74
N GLY A 22 -5.41 -38.20 10.03
CA GLY A 22 -5.31 -37.99 8.59
C GLY A 22 -3.91 -38.13 8.01
N SER A 23 -3.29 -39.29 8.20
CA SER A 23 -2.13 -39.73 7.41
C SER A 23 -2.54 -39.94 5.95
N ALA A 24 -1.82 -39.33 5.00
CA ALA A 24 -1.79 -39.79 3.61
C ALA A 24 -0.43 -39.49 2.97
N SER A 25 0.15 -40.56 2.47
CA SER A 25 1.41 -40.76 1.77
C SER A 25 1.34 -40.44 0.27
N GLY A 26 2.49 -40.13 -0.34
CA GLY A 26 2.72 -40.12 -1.80
C GLY A 26 2.50 -38.72 -2.39
N GLU A 27 3.40 -38.13 -3.19
CA GLU A 27 4.06 -38.72 -4.35
C GLU A 27 5.36 -37.97 -4.66
N SER A 28 6.39 -38.74 -5.03
CA SER A 28 7.70 -38.24 -5.46
C SER A 28 7.65 -37.86 -6.94
N VAL A 29 7.66 -36.56 -7.26
CA VAL A 29 7.79 -36.10 -8.65
C VAL A 29 9.26 -35.89 -9.00
N LYS A 30 9.72 -36.75 -9.91
CA LYS A 30 11.06 -36.77 -10.50
C LYS A 30 11.29 -35.58 -11.44
N THR A 31 12.34 -34.83 -11.13
CA THR A 31 13.35 -34.21 -12.03
C THR A 31 13.03 -34.06 -13.53
N ASN A 32 13.17 -32.84 -14.05
CA ASN A 32 13.74 -32.60 -15.39
C ASN A 32 14.53 -31.28 -15.42
N LEU A 33 15.79 -31.35 -14.98
CA LEU A 33 16.79 -30.31 -15.17
C LEU A 33 17.37 -30.46 -16.60
N ARG A 34 16.90 -29.65 -17.55
CA ARG A 34 17.57 -29.53 -18.86
C ARG A 34 18.44 -28.29 -18.89
N HIS A 35 19.72 -28.50 -18.62
CA HIS A 35 20.80 -27.60 -19.04
C HIS A 35 20.73 -27.38 -20.56
N ARG A 36 20.68 -26.11 -20.97
CA ARG A 36 21.10 -25.68 -22.30
C ARG A 36 22.10 -24.54 -22.17
N THR A 37 23.35 -24.96 -21.97
CA THR A 37 24.55 -24.16 -22.20
C THR A 37 24.58 -23.71 -23.66
N LYS A 38 24.57 -22.40 -23.90
CA LYS A 38 25.03 -21.82 -25.16
C LYS A 38 26.22 -20.92 -24.86
N LEU A 39 27.42 -21.45 -25.13
CA LEU A 39 28.60 -20.64 -25.38
C LEU A 39 28.34 -19.79 -26.63
N ILE A 40 28.50 -18.47 -26.53
CA ILE A 40 28.75 -17.61 -27.69
C ILE A 40 29.98 -16.74 -27.40
N THR A 41 31.03 -17.19 -28.04
CA THR A 41 32.27 -16.61 -28.55
C THR A 41 32.50 -15.09 -28.48
N LEU A 42 33.69 -14.78 -27.96
CA LEU A 42 34.64 -13.67 -28.18
C LEU A 42 34.54 -12.85 -29.48
N GLY A 43 34.74 -11.55 -29.32
CA GLY A 43 35.18 -10.56 -30.32
C GLY A 43 34.60 -9.18 -29.95
N PHE A 44 35.29 -8.05 -29.97
CA PHE A 44 36.61 -7.68 -30.48
C PHE A 44 36.81 -6.18 -30.15
N ILE A 45 38.06 -5.72 -30.13
CA ILE A 45 38.54 -4.33 -30.29
C ILE A 45 38.31 -3.34 -29.12
N ALA A 46 39.37 -3.18 -28.33
CA ALA A 46 39.61 -1.99 -27.51
C ALA A 46 40.20 -0.87 -28.40
N LEU A 47 39.45 0.23 -28.58
CA LEU A 47 39.95 1.51 -29.03
C LEU A 47 40.11 2.41 -27.80
N LEU A 48 41.36 2.59 -27.33
CA LEU A 48 41.70 3.57 -26.30
C LEU A 48 41.78 4.96 -26.94
N SER A 49 40.68 5.71 -26.88
CA SER A 49 40.67 7.16 -27.12
C SER A 49 40.87 7.87 -25.78
N THR A 50 42.06 8.39 -25.52
CA THR A 50 42.33 9.25 -24.37
C THR A 50 41.72 10.63 -24.60
N VAL A 51 40.49 10.85 -24.12
CA VAL A 51 39.87 12.17 -24.08
C VAL A 51 40.22 12.81 -22.75
N SER A 52 41.03 13.87 -22.77
CA SER A 52 41.33 14.69 -21.59
C SER A 52 40.10 15.54 -21.25
N ALA A 53 39.28 15.05 -20.32
CA ALA A 53 38.21 15.84 -19.73
C ALA A 53 38.83 16.92 -18.83
N GLY A 54 38.67 18.19 -19.20
CA GLY A 54 38.96 19.30 -18.30
C GLY A 54 38.06 19.25 -17.06
N PRO A 55 38.43 19.93 -15.96
CA PRO A 55 37.61 20.00 -14.75
C PRO A 55 36.32 20.77 -15.08
N ALA A 56 35.28 20.04 -15.48
CA ALA A 56 33.93 20.56 -15.55
C ALA A 56 33.53 20.89 -14.11
N ALA A 57 33.47 22.18 -13.80
CA ALA A 57 32.82 22.66 -12.60
C ALA A 57 31.42 22.03 -12.58
N ALA A 58 31.18 21.15 -11.61
CA ALA A 58 29.92 20.43 -11.46
C ALA A 58 28.82 21.48 -11.39
N GLN A 59 28.07 21.64 -12.48
CA GLN A 59 26.87 22.44 -12.43
C GLN A 59 25.94 21.75 -11.43
N PRO A 60 25.41 22.48 -10.43
CA PRO A 60 24.43 21.89 -9.53
C PRO A 60 23.33 21.33 -10.42
N LEU A 61 23.09 20.02 -10.30
CA LEU A 61 22.03 19.34 -11.04
C LEU A 61 20.77 20.21 -10.90
N PRO A 62 20.08 20.55 -12.00
CA PRO A 62 18.81 21.25 -11.90
C PRO A 62 17.96 20.46 -10.92
N GLY A 63 17.70 21.05 -9.75
CA GLY A 63 16.89 20.42 -8.73
C GLY A 63 15.58 19.99 -9.39
N PRO A 64 15.04 18.80 -9.09
CA PRO A 64 13.85 18.30 -9.76
C PRO A 64 12.75 19.36 -9.67
N SER A 65 12.50 20.04 -10.79
CA SER A 65 11.45 21.03 -10.93
C SER A 65 10.15 20.26 -11.13
N VAL A 66 9.65 19.69 -10.04
CA VAL A 66 8.30 19.15 -10.01
C VAL A 66 7.41 20.36 -9.79
N ALA A 67 6.87 20.92 -10.87
CA ALA A 67 5.77 21.87 -10.75
C ALA A 67 4.71 21.19 -9.86
N PRO A 68 4.26 21.86 -8.78
CA PRO A 68 3.25 21.27 -7.92
C PRO A 68 2.04 20.95 -8.78
N ILE A 69 1.66 19.67 -8.82
CA ILE A 69 0.40 19.27 -9.45
C ILE A 69 -0.68 20.13 -8.80
N ALA A 70 -1.47 20.83 -9.63
CA ALA A 70 -2.49 21.75 -9.17
C ALA A 70 -3.56 20.96 -8.41
N ASP A 71 -3.42 20.91 -7.09
CA ASP A 71 -4.35 20.30 -6.17
C ASP A 71 -5.18 21.39 -5.51
N SER A 72 -6.46 21.47 -5.90
CA SER A 72 -7.37 22.51 -5.47
C SER A 72 -8.10 22.20 -4.16
N ARG A 73 -7.77 21.09 -3.48
CA ARG A 73 -8.38 20.76 -2.19
C ARG A 73 -8.07 21.88 -1.18
N PRO A 74 -9.08 22.39 -0.44
CA PRO A 74 -8.88 23.49 0.50
C PRO A 74 -7.76 23.25 1.52
N ALA A 75 -7.65 22.01 2.02
CA ALA A 75 -6.62 21.61 2.99
C ALA A 75 -5.19 21.72 2.43
N ILE A 76 -5.00 21.46 1.12
CA ILE A 76 -3.71 21.65 0.44
C ILE A 76 -3.44 23.13 0.19
N ALA A 77 -4.47 23.87 -0.25
CA ALA A 77 -4.36 25.30 -0.53
C ALA A 77 -4.02 26.12 0.72
N SER A 78 -4.39 25.65 1.92
CA SER A 78 -4.05 26.29 3.19
C SER A 78 -2.63 26.03 3.68
N LEU A 79 -1.88 25.10 3.07
CA LEU A 79 -0.53 24.78 3.54
C LEU A 79 0.45 25.94 3.28
N SER A 80 1.23 26.28 4.31
CA SER A 80 2.34 27.22 4.19
C SER A 80 3.40 26.71 3.21
N LEU A 81 4.28 27.60 2.75
CA LEU A 81 5.39 27.22 1.88
C LEU A 81 6.33 26.19 2.55
N LYS A 82 6.53 26.29 3.87
CA LYS A 82 7.37 25.35 4.63
C LYS A 82 6.74 23.96 4.65
N GLU A 83 5.45 23.87 4.96
CA GLU A 83 4.69 22.62 4.99
C GLU A 83 4.67 21.94 3.62
N ARG A 84 4.42 22.70 2.54
CA ARG A 84 4.48 22.15 1.18
C ARG A 84 5.85 21.61 0.79
N LYS A 85 6.94 22.28 1.21
CA LYS A 85 8.30 21.78 0.98
C LYS A 85 8.60 20.51 1.75
N GLY A 86 8.13 20.41 3.00
CA GLY A 86 8.27 19.19 3.81
C GLY A 86 7.54 18.01 3.16
N LEU A 87 6.25 18.20 2.84
CA LEU A 87 5.43 17.19 2.18
C LEU A 87 6.02 16.76 0.82
N GLN A 88 6.51 17.70 0.02
CA GLN A 88 7.16 17.36 -1.25
C GLN A 88 8.47 16.57 -1.04
N ALA A 89 9.22 16.82 0.04
CA ALA A 89 10.40 16.03 0.35
C ALA A 89 10.05 14.57 0.68
N GLU A 90 8.96 14.34 1.42
CA GLU A 90 8.45 12.99 1.69
C GLU A 90 8.00 12.27 0.41
N ILE A 91 7.28 12.97 -0.48
CA ILE A 91 6.94 12.42 -1.81
C ILE A 91 8.20 12.06 -2.60
N ASN A 92 9.20 12.96 -2.62
CA ASN A 92 10.46 12.70 -3.33
C ASN A 92 11.19 11.50 -2.74
N GLN A 93 11.13 11.29 -1.42
CA GLN A 93 11.71 10.12 -0.77
C GLN A 93 11.01 8.84 -1.24
N VAL A 94 9.67 8.78 -1.21
CA VAL A 94 8.90 7.63 -1.72
C VAL A 94 9.25 7.34 -3.18
N LEU A 95 9.34 8.36 -4.02
CA LEU A 95 9.67 8.21 -5.44
C LEU A 95 11.12 7.77 -5.67
N ALA A 96 12.04 8.10 -4.77
CA ALA A 96 13.44 7.66 -4.83
C ALA A 96 13.60 6.20 -4.38
N GLU A 97 12.79 5.76 -3.42
CA GLU A 97 12.84 4.42 -2.83
C GLU A 97 12.04 3.37 -3.61
N THR A 98 11.08 3.80 -4.44
CA THR A 98 10.19 2.90 -5.21
C THR A 98 10.41 3.00 -6.72
N LYS A 99 10.06 1.95 -7.46
CA LYS A 99 10.14 1.94 -8.92
C LYS A 99 8.77 2.19 -9.55
N GLY A 100 8.73 3.07 -10.54
CA GLY A 100 7.51 3.31 -11.35
C GLY A 100 6.43 4.16 -10.68
N GLY A 101 6.66 4.62 -9.46
CA GLY A 101 5.77 5.57 -8.77
C GLY A 101 5.72 6.90 -9.50
N LYS A 102 4.55 7.54 -9.49
CA LYS A 102 4.35 8.89 -10.02
C LYS A 102 3.54 9.69 -9.01
N GLN A 103 4.00 10.90 -8.69
CA GLN A 103 3.16 11.84 -7.95
C GLN A 103 1.92 12.17 -8.79
N ILE A 104 0.73 12.05 -8.20
CA ILE A 104 -0.56 12.35 -8.86
C ILE A 104 -1.32 13.50 -8.20
N SER A 105 -0.95 13.88 -6.97
CA SER A 105 -1.45 15.08 -6.29
C SER A 105 -0.42 15.58 -5.27
N ALA A 106 -0.77 16.58 -4.46
CA ALA A 106 0.18 17.20 -3.52
C ALA A 106 0.71 16.22 -2.45
N ASN A 107 -0.05 15.18 -2.09
CA ASN A 107 0.30 14.21 -1.06
C ASN A 107 0.09 12.75 -1.51
N GLU A 108 0.02 12.48 -2.83
CA GLU A 108 -0.27 11.14 -3.34
C GLU A 108 0.73 10.68 -4.40
N VAL A 109 1.12 9.41 -4.29
CA VAL A 109 1.92 8.68 -5.27
C VAL A 109 1.10 7.52 -5.79
N SER A 110 1.10 7.30 -7.10
CA SER A 110 0.42 6.20 -7.75
C SER A 110 1.38 5.32 -8.54
N TRP A 111 1.10 4.02 -8.54
CA TRP A 111 1.71 3.02 -9.39
C TRP A 111 0.65 2.36 -10.26
N GLN A 112 1.10 1.70 -11.33
CA GLN A 112 0.24 0.88 -12.17
C GLN A 112 -1.03 1.61 -12.66
N ASN A 113 -0.88 2.88 -13.05
CA ASN A 113 -1.97 3.73 -13.57
C ASN A 113 -3.17 3.88 -12.60
N GLY A 114 -2.92 4.06 -11.30
CA GLY A 114 -3.98 4.24 -10.31
C GLY A 114 -4.44 2.96 -9.63
N ALA A 115 -3.91 1.79 -10.02
CA ALA A 115 -4.27 0.54 -9.36
C ALA A 115 -3.71 0.42 -7.94
N VAL A 116 -2.60 1.12 -7.66
CA VAL A 116 -2.04 1.29 -6.32
C VAL A 116 -1.81 2.77 -6.05
N VAL A 117 -2.23 3.24 -4.89
CA VAL A 117 -2.03 4.63 -4.46
C VAL A 117 -1.56 4.67 -3.01
N LEU A 118 -0.53 5.46 -2.75
CA LEU A 118 -0.07 5.86 -1.42
C LEU A 118 -0.52 7.28 -1.18
N VAL A 119 -1.17 7.52 -0.04
CA VAL A 119 -1.63 8.83 0.42
C VAL A 119 -0.89 9.18 1.71
N LEU A 120 -0.09 10.24 1.68
CA LEU A 120 0.60 10.76 2.86
C LEU A 120 -0.34 11.67 3.67
N PRO A 121 -0.23 11.71 5.02
CA PRO A 121 -0.88 12.73 5.83
C PRO A 121 -0.44 14.13 5.43
N LEU A 122 -1.31 15.11 5.65
CA LEU A 122 -0.89 16.50 5.53
C LEU A 122 -0.13 16.92 6.78
N PRO A 123 0.76 17.92 6.69
CA PRO A 123 1.46 18.44 7.86
C PRO A 123 0.48 18.83 8.99
N GLY A 124 0.73 18.27 10.18
CA GLY A 124 -0.12 18.46 11.37
C GLY A 124 -1.37 17.57 11.44
N GLN A 125 -1.55 16.63 10.50
CA GLN A 125 -2.61 15.62 10.56
C GLN A 125 -2.03 14.25 10.90
N ASP A 126 -2.73 13.52 11.77
CA ASP A 126 -2.34 12.16 12.15
C ASP A 126 -2.83 11.10 11.16
N THR A 127 -3.75 11.46 10.25
CA THR A 127 -4.37 10.54 9.30
C THR A 127 -4.21 11.05 7.88
N ALA A 128 -4.03 10.14 6.93
CA ALA A 128 -4.11 10.45 5.50
C ALA A 128 -5.52 10.96 5.14
N PRO A 129 -5.66 12.11 4.44
CA PRO A 129 -6.97 12.62 4.07
C PRO A 129 -7.67 11.70 3.05
N ALA A 130 -8.92 12.04 2.74
CA ALA A 130 -9.62 11.42 1.62
C ALA A 130 -8.82 11.60 0.31
N TYR A 131 -8.90 10.59 -0.56
CA TYR A 131 -8.18 10.56 -1.83
C TYR A 131 -8.60 11.72 -2.74
N SER A 132 -7.67 12.19 -3.57
CA SER A 132 -7.91 13.24 -4.55
C SER A 132 -8.65 12.71 -5.78
N LYS A 133 -9.24 13.63 -6.56
CA LYS A 133 -9.84 13.28 -7.86
C LYS A 133 -8.84 12.66 -8.84
N ALA A 134 -7.54 12.91 -8.68
CA ALA A 134 -6.52 12.31 -9.54
C ALA A 134 -6.42 10.78 -9.38
N THR A 135 -6.85 10.26 -8.22
CA THR A 135 -6.88 8.80 -7.95
C THR A 135 -7.99 8.09 -8.74
N ALA A 136 -9.02 8.79 -9.20
CA ALA A 136 -10.17 8.18 -9.90
C ALA A 136 -9.83 7.61 -11.29
N GLY A 137 -8.62 7.86 -11.83
CA GLY A 137 -8.25 7.47 -13.18
C GLY A 137 -9.13 8.15 -14.24
N SER A 138 -8.69 8.12 -15.50
CA SER A 138 -9.36 8.76 -16.64
C SER A 138 -10.73 8.17 -17.01
N ASN A 139 -11.32 7.29 -16.19
CA ASN A 139 -12.71 6.86 -16.34
C ASN A 139 -13.64 7.82 -15.58
N GLU A 140 -13.44 9.11 -15.83
CA GLU A 140 -14.06 10.30 -15.22
C GLU A 140 -15.60 10.30 -15.19
N ALA A 141 -16.27 9.36 -15.85
CA ALA A 141 -17.72 9.24 -15.81
C ALA A 141 -18.28 8.74 -14.46
N GLN A 142 -17.43 8.21 -13.56
CA GLN A 142 -17.90 7.63 -12.29
C GLN A 142 -17.49 8.41 -11.04
N GLY A 143 -16.47 9.27 -11.09
CA GLY A 143 -15.97 10.02 -9.92
C GLY A 143 -16.92 11.09 -9.35
N ALA A 144 -17.92 11.53 -10.12
CA ALA A 144 -18.91 12.53 -9.65
C ALA A 144 -20.17 11.91 -9.01
N ALA A 145 -20.39 10.61 -9.17
CA ALA A 145 -21.59 9.92 -8.67
C ALA A 145 -21.34 9.04 -7.43
N VAL A 146 -20.07 8.83 -7.04
CA VAL A 146 -19.71 7.95 -5.91
C VAL A 146 -19.88 8.63 -4.54
N GLU A 147 -19.98 9.97 -4.47
CA GLU A 147 -20.22 10.66 -3.20
C GLU A 147 -21.66 10.54 -2.67
N ALA A 148 -22.64 10.14 -3.48
CA ALA A 148 -24.04 10.41 -3.13
C ALA A 148 -24.86 9.24 -2.56
N GLN A 149 -24.39 7.98 -2.56
CA GLN A 149 -25.34 6.86 -2.35
C GLN A 149 -24.98 5.73 -1.37
N ASP A 150 -23.87 5.78 -0.62
CA ASP A 150 -23.69 4.89 0.54
C ASP A 150 -22.90 5.56 1.69
N ALA A 151 -23.24 6.81 2.00
CA ALA A 151 -22.66 7.63 3.07
C ALA A 151 -22.86 7.08 4.51
N ALA A 152 -23.27 5.81 4.68
CA ALA A 152 -23.61 5.24 5.99
C ALA A 152 -22.40 4.67 6.75
N VAL A 153 -21.33 4.27 6.06
CA VAL A 153 -20.15 3.68 6.70
C VAL A 153 -18.93 4.57 6.48
N ASP A 154 -18.36 5.03 7.58
CA ASP A 154 -17.07 5.71 7.59
C ASP A 154 -15.94 4.69 7.40
N TRP A 155 -15.54 4.52 6.14
CA TRP A 155 -14.42 3.67 5.72
C TRP A 155 -13.05 4.31 5.93
N LYS A 156 -12.95 5.34 6.77
CA LYS A 156 -11.67 5.92 7.24
C LYS A 156 -10.81 6.46 6.11
N GLY A 157 -11.48 6.97 5.08
CA GLY A 157 -10.88 7.49 3.87
C GLY A 157 -10.46 6.42 2.85
N CYS A 158 -10.59 5.12 3.17
CA CYS A 158 -10.49 4.07 2.15
C CYS A 158 -11.64 4.23 1.14
N PRO A 159 -11.37 4.23 -0.18
CA PRO A 159 -12.43 4.41 -1.15
C PRO A 159 -13.50 3.30 -1.05
N ALA A 160 -14.76 3.69 -1.18
CA ALA A 160 -15.90 2.78 -1.22
C ALA A 160 -16.96 3.34 -2.18
N GLY A 161 -17.74 2.47 -2.79
CA GLY A 161 -18.87 2.82 -3.63
C GLY A 161 -19.55 1.60 -4.24
N ARG A 162 -20.87 1.62 -4.34
CA ARG A 162 -21.71 0.52 -4.89
C ARG A 162 -21.23 -0.06 -6.22
N ALA A 163 -20.61 0.76 -7.07
CA ALA A 163 -20.09 0.37 -8.37
C ALA A 163 -18.58 0.01 -8.38
N ASP A 164 -17.83 0.39 -7.33
CA ASP A 164 -16.38 0.18 -7.25
C ASP A 164 -15.90 -0.16 -5.81
N ASN A 165 -16.53 -1.18 -5.21
CA ASN A 165 -16.12 -1.80 -3.95
C ASN A 165 -14.97 -2.80 -4.20
N ARG A 166 -13.86 -2.32 -4.73
CA ARG A 166 -12.66 -3.13 -4.98
C ARG A 166 -11.47 -2.72 -4.12
N TRP A 167 -11.68 -1.80 -3.19
CA TRP A 167 -10.59 -1.24 -2.42
C TRP A 167 -10.34 -1.98 -1.11
N TYR A 168 -9.07 -2.19 -0.82
CA TYR A 168 -8.58 -2.50 0.50
C TYR A 168 -7.35 -1.64 0.77
N CYS A 169 -7.22 -1.24 2.03
CA CYS A 169 -6.34 -0.18 2.46
C CYS A 169 -5.59 -0.60 3.73
N PHE A 170 -4.28 -0.39 3.70
CA PHE A 170 -3.37 -0.59 4.82
C PHE A 170 -2.94 0.77 5.36
N TYR A 171 -2.80 0.87 6.68
CA TYR A 171 -2.45 2.11 7.37
C TYR A 171 -1.23 1.89 8.25
N GLU A 172 -0.35 2.89 8.25
CA GLU A 172 0.93 2.86 8.95
C GLU A 172 0.80 2.85 10.48
N HIS A 173 -0.29 3.41 11.03
CA HIS A 173 -0.51 3.46 12.47
C HIS A 173 -1.87 2.87 12.87
N PRO A 174 -2.03 2.51 14.16
CA PRO A 174 -3.34 2.14 14.69
C PRO A 174 -4.36 3.27 14.48
N TYR A 175 -5.64 2.92 14.55
CA TYR A 175 -6.78 3.83 14.36
C TYR A 175 -6.74 4.56 13.02
N TRP A 176 -6.27 3.87 11.97
CA TRP A 176 -6.21 4.38 10.60
C TRP A 176 -5.31 5.62 10.45
N GLY A 177 -4.29 5.72 11.30
CA GLY A 177 -3.30 6.78 11.31
C GLY A 177 -2.15 6.59 10.32
N GLY A 178 -1.34 7.62 10.19
CA GLY A 178 -0.20 7.67 9.29
C GLY A 178 -0.61 7.63 7.83
N ARG A 179 0.33 7.25 6.97
CA ARG A 179 0.07 7.15 5.54
C ARG A 179 -0.78 5.91 5.20
N ARG A 180 -1.57 6.02 4.13
CA ARG A 180 -2.48 4.97 3.67
C ARG A 180 -2.01 4.43 2.32
N LEU A 181 -1.86 3.12 2.20
CA LEU A 181 -1.60 2.43 0.93
C LEU A 181 -2.83 1.62 0.52
N GLN A 182 -3.27 1.77 -0.72
CA GLN A 182 -4.57 1.26 -1.19
C GLN A 182 -4.47 0.64 -2.59
N TRP A 183 -5.24 -0.45 -2.80
CA TRP A 183 -5.30 -1.21 -4.04
C TRP A 183 -6.74 -1.40 -4.50
N ASN A 184 -6.98 -1.52 -5.80
CA ASN A 184 -8.33 -1.72 -6.38
C ASN A 184 -8.49 -3.00 -7.22
N HIS A 185 -7.62 -3.98 -7.02
CA HIS A 185 -7.56 -5.19 -7.82
C HIS A 185 -7.34 -6.46 -6.98
N SER A 186 -7.74 -7.62 -7.51
CA SER A 186 -7.47 -8.92 -6.90
C SER A 186 -6.08 -9.43 -7.28
N HIS A 187 -5.35 -10.00 -6.33
CA HIS A 187 -4.03 -10.58 -6.51
C HIS A 187 -4.04 -12.04 -6.01
N CYS A 188 -4.56 -12.95 -6.85
CA CYS A 188 -4.64 -14.38 -6.50
C CYS A 188 -3.44 -15.20 -6.98
N ALA A 189 -2.74 -14.72 -8.01
CA ALA A 189 -1.70 -15.49 -8.68
C ALA A 189 -0.35 -15.40 -7.97
N GLU A 190 -0.11 -14.31 -7.25
CA GLU A 190 1.15 -14.02 -6.59
C GLU A 190 0.92 -13.14 -5.35
N ASN A 191 1.83 -13.27 -4.39
CA ASN A 191 1.88 -12.38 -3.23
C ASN A 191 2.46 -11.02 -3.66
N ILE A 192 1.81 -9.95 -3.26
CA ILE A 192 2.27 -8.58 -3.48
C ILE A 192 3.22 -8.20 -2.36
N SER A 193 4.40 -7.71 -2.71
CA SER A 193 5.36 -7.19 -1.74
C SER A 193 5.04 -5.74 -1.37
N LEU A 194 4.94 -5.45 -0.07
CA LEU A 194 4.80 -4.10 0.45
C LEU A 194 6.08 -3.28 0.31
N HIS A 195 7.24 -3.94 0.14
CA HIS A 195 8.52 -3.27 -0.11
C HIS A 195 8.50 -2.45 -1.39
N ASP A 196 7.81 -2.91 -2.43
CA ASP A 196 7.72 -2.23 -3.73
C ASP A 196 7.09 -0.84 -3.64
N TYR A 197 6.34 -0.59 -2.56
CA TYR A 197 5.61 0.63 -2.28
C TYR A 197 6.13 1.35 -1.03
N ASN A 198 7.34 0.98 -0.58
CA ASN A 198 7.99 1.48 0.63
C ASN A 198 7.20 1.22 1.92
N PHE A 199 6.28 0.26 1.97
CA PHE A 199 5.29 0.08 3.06
C PHE A 199 5.46 -1.21 3.87
N ALA A 200 6.52 -1.95 3.64
CA ALA A 200 6.84 -3.12 4.46
C ALA A 200 7.14 -2.70 5.91
N TYR A 201 6.75 -3.54 6.87
CA TYR A 201 6.97 -3.35 8.30
C TYR A 201 6.32 -2.08 8.86
N MET A 202 5.13 -1.73 8.37
CA MET A 202 4.43 -0.51 8.78
C MET A 202 2.96 -0.72 9.07
N THR A 203 2.35 -1.81 8.60
CA THR A 203 0.91 -1.95 8.78
C THR A 203 0.57 -2.15 10.25
N SER A 204 -0.27 -1.26 10.75
CA SER A 204 -0.82 -1.30 12.10
C SER A 204 -2.36 -1.33 12.11
N SER A 205 -3.04 -0.98 11.01
CA SER A 205 -4.50 -1.10 10.88
C SER A 205 -4.93 -1.22 9.40
N TRP A 206 -6.19 -1.61 9.14
CA TRP A 206 -6.66 -1.90 7.78
C TRP A 206 -8.16 -1.66 7.59
N VAL A 207 -8.56 -1.52 6.31
CA VAL A 207 -9.95 -1.45 5.85
C VAL A 207 -10.08 -2.26 4.56
N ASN A 208 -11.05 -3.15 4.47
CA ASN A 208 -11.39 -3.88 3.26
C ASN A 208 -12.85 -3.56 2.87
N THR A 209 -13.02 -2.70 1.86
CA THR A 209 -14.35 -2.26 1.39
C THR A 209 -14.95 -3.22 0.36
N THR A 210 -14.23 -4.27 -0.01
CA THR A 210 -14.67 -5.19 -1.06
C THR A 210 -15.81 -6.10 -0.60
N TYR A 211 -16.61 -6.60 -1.55
CA TYR A 211 -17.70 -7.54 -1.23
C TYR A 211 -17.27 -9.01 -1.18
N ASN A 212 -16.23 -9.35 -1.94
CA ASN A 212 -15.85 -10.75 -2.16
C ASN A 212 -14.36 -10.92 -2.33
N VAL A 213 -13.52 -9.98 -1.87
CA VAL A 213 -12.08 -10.16 -1.85
C VAL A 213 -11.63 -10.30 -0.41
N ARG A 214 -11.02 -11.44 -0.10
CA ARG A 214 -10.33 -11.68 1.16
C ARG A 214 -8.86 -11.32 0.98
N VAL A 215 -8.32 -10.55 1.91
CA VAL A 215 -6.89 -10.24 1.96
C VAL A 215 -6.24 -11.07 3.05
N GLU A 216 -5.15 -11.76 2.72
CA GLU A 216 -4.34 -12.52 3.67
C GLU A 216 -2.95 -11.92 3.70
N THR A 217 -2.41 -11.70 4.90
CA THR A 217 -1.15 -11.00 5.12
C THR A 217 -0.08 -11.93 5.66
N TYR A 218 1.17 -11.63 5.32
CA TYR A 218 2.30 -12.51 5.60
C TYR A 218 3.55 -11.73 6.03
N THR A 219 4.35 -12.39 6.86
CA THR A 219 5.72 -11.98 7.20
C THR A 219 6.68 -12.24 6.03
N ASP A 220 7.94 -11.79 6.15
CA ASP A 220 8.98 -12.03 5.13
C ASP A 220 9.32 -13.52 4.93
N MET A 221 9.08 -14.33 5.96
CA MET A 221 9.22 -15.79 5.89
C MET A 221 8.00 -16.49 5.27
N GLY A 222 6.97 -15.75 4.85
CA GLY A 222 5.73 -16.29 4.31
C GLY A 222 4.79 -16.88 5.37
N ASN A 223 5.04 -16.65 6.67
CA ASN A 223 4.11 -17.08 7.72
C ASN A 223 2.85 -16.21 7.67
N PRO A 224 1.64 -16.81 7.72
CA PRO A 224 0.39 -16.07 7.74
C PRO A 224 0.24 -15.28 9.04
N MET A 225 -0.38 -14.11 8.94
CA MET A 225 -0.56 -13.18 10.05
C MET A 225 -2.04 -13.00 10.37
N TRP A 226 -2.71 -12.05 9.70
CA TRP A 226 -4.15 -11.83 9.83
C TRP A 226 -4.86 -11.90 8.47
N THR A 227 -6.18 -12.01 8.55
CA THR A 227 -7.08 -12.02 7.40
C THR A 227 -8.00 -10.82 7.46
N GLU A 228 -8.16 -10.14 6.34
CA GLU A 228 -9.11 -9.05 6.16
C GLU A 228 -10.34 -9.58 5.44
N GLU A 229 -11.42 -9.79 6.19
CA GLU A 229 -12.68 -10.21 5.60
C GLU A 229 -13.31 -9.09 4.75
N PRO A 230 -14.06 -9.44 3.69
CA PRO A 230 -14.79 -8.46 2.90
C PRO A 230 -15.72 -7.60 3.76
N GLN A 231 -15.82 -6.31 3.42
CA GLN A 231 -16.64 -5.30 4.10
C GLN A 231 -16.35 -5.16 5.60
N TYR A 232 -15.09 -5.31 6.00
CA TYR A 232 -14.66 -5.19 7.38
C TYR A 232 -13.49 -4.22 7.52
N MET A 233 -13.19 -3.84 8.75
CA MET A 233 -12.03 -3.01 9.08
C MET A 233 -11.56 -3.35 10.48
N SER A 234 -10.27 -3.11 10.74
CA SER A 234 -9.71 -3.19 12.09
C SER A 234 -8.91 -1.94 12.39
N ALA A 235 -9.11 -1.39 13.58
CA ALA A 235 -8.35 -0.24 14.08
C ALA A 235 -6.94 -0.63 14.55
N ASP A 236 -6.68 -1.93 14.73
CA ASP A 236 -5.41 -2.46 15.14
C ASP A 236 -5.20 -3.86 14.54
N VAL A 237 -3.96 -4.20 14.21
CA VAL A 237 -3.56 -5.58 13.99
C VAL A 237 -3.15 -6.21 15.33
N PRO A 238 -3.19 -7.54 15.48
CA PRO A 238 -2.73 -8.19 16.71
C PRO A 238 -1.32 -7.73 17.09
N GLY A 239 -1.08 -7.38 18.36
CA GLY A 239 0.14 -6.65 18.73
C GLY A 239 1.48 -7.33 18.41
N HIS A 240 1.55 -8.65 18.29
CA HIS A 240 2.77 -9.37 17.86
C HIS A 240 2.98 -9.38 16.34
N PHE A 241 2.04 -8.81 15.59
CA PHE A 241 2.04 -8.63 14.14
C PHE A 241 2.09 -7.16 13.73
N ASN A 242 2.10 -6.23 14.69
CA ASN A 242 2.20 -4.80 14.42
C ASN A 242 3.52 -4.49 13.74
N ASP A 243 3.47 -3.80 12.60
CA ASP A 243 4.67 -3.42 11.84
C ASP A 243 5.51 -4.63 11.36
N GLU A 244 4.88 -5.80 11.18
CA GLU A 244 5.58 -7.03 10.74
C GLU A 244 5.22 -7.47 9.31
N ALA A 245 4.13 -6.93 8.75
CA ALA A 245 3.65 -7.36 7.43
C ALA A 245 4.57 -6.87 6.31
N THR A 246 4.89 -7.79 5.39
CA THR A 246 5.75 -7.52 4.21
C THR A 246 5.11 -7.95 2.91
N HIS A 247 4.15 -8.88 2.96
CA HIS A 247 3.45 -9.39 1.78
C HIS A 247 1.97 -9.57 2.05
N PHE A 248 1.16 -9.59 0.99
CA PHE A 248 -0.23 -10.01 1.06
C PHE A 248 -0.69 -10.70 -0.23
N SER A 249 -1.77 -11.47 -0.13
CA SER A 249 -2.55 -11.95 -1.28
C SER A 249 -4.00 -11.46 -1.16
N ALA A 250 -4.66 -11.16 -2.27
CA ALA A 250 -6.02 -10.63 -2.28
C ALA A 250 -6.90 -11.44 -3.23
N CYS A 251 -7.59 -12.45 -2.72
CA CYS A 251 -8.29 -13.45 -3.51
C CYS A 251 -9.80 -13.28 -3.47
N ARG A 252 -10.47 -13.55 -4.59
CA ARG A 252 -11.94 -13.64 -4.58
C ARG A 252 -12.39 -14.87 -3.80
N THR A 253 -13.33 -14.67 -2.87
CA THR A 253 -14.02 -15.71 -2.08
C THR A 253 -15.27 -16.20 -2.78
#